data_AF-A0A0X8X247-F1
#
_entry.id   AF-A0A0X8X247-F1
#
_cell.length_a   1.000
_cell.length_b   1.000
_cell.length_c   1.000
_cell.angle_alpha   90.00
_cell.angle_beta   90.00
_cell.angle_gamma   90.00
#
_symmetry.space_group_name_H-M   'P 1'
#
loop_
_entity.id
_entity.type
_entity.pdbx_description
1 polymer ?
#
loop_
_entity_poly.entity_id
_entity_poly.type
_entity_poly.pdbx_seq_one_letter_code
_entity_poly.pdbx_strand_id
1 'polypeptide(L)'
;MFRYLLFVSLLIFSALTTFSQCLDRGKIAWSEDGLFFDYGYLTPSYSFAFKGDTSKKWNTQFEAIDIRQAPANALKFKIKVDKAIKEFAGNKFYQNLKFNDVSVCYPERLKLFIDSGAQVSLKHYKTKYTYSYTFEPDSLTGYNIIVAVDRFGKIITPFIFPSKRFYKPIDKSFTYCKLIQIARKAQKNLDSIDRVTFEYNKKTKKFYWLISQALVNEHEGANDVNVVYIDAADLKKVRAVKSKVFVTY
;
A
#
# COMPACT_ATOMS: atom_id res chain seq x y z
N MET A 1 17.06 52.99 -10.76
CA MET A 1 16.70 52.58 -9.38
C MET A 1 15.55 51.56 -9.34
N PHE A 2 14.48 51.71 -10.14
CA PHE A 2 13.32 50.78 -10.16
C PHE A 2 13.60 49.32 -10.59
N ARG A 3 14.64 49.06 -11.40
CA ARG A 3 14.97 47.69 -11.87
C ARG A 3 15.61 46.81 -10.79
N TYR A 4 16.25 47.39 -9.77
CA TYR A 4 16.88 46.63 -8.68
C TYR A 4 15.87 46.17 -7.63
N LEU A 5 14.80 46.94 -7.40
CA LEU A 5 13.72 46.57 -6.48
C LEU A 5 12.95 45.32 -6.93
N LEU A 6 12.72 45.19 -8.25
CA LEU A 6 12.03 44.03 -8.84
C LEU A 6 12.80 42.71 -8.72
N PHE A 7 14.14 42.77 -8.83
CA PHE A 7 15.01 41.61 -8.69
C PHE A 7 15.11 41.12 -7.23
N VAL A 8 15.15 42.05 -6.27
CA VAL A 8 15.16 41.72 -4.83
C VAL A 8 13.81 41.12 -4.40
N SER A 9 12.68 41.63 -4.93
CA SER A 9 11.36 41.06 -4.64
C SER A 9 11.16 39.64 -5.22
N LEU A 10 11.76 39.33 -6.38
CA LEU A 10 11.69 37.98 -6.96
C LEU A 10 12.55 36.97 -6.18
N LEU A 11 13.69 37.40 -5.63
CA LEU A 11 14.54 36.56 -4.76
C LEU A 11 13.87 36.28 -3.40
N ILE A 12 13.16 37.26 -2.84
CA ILE A 12 12.37 37.05 -1.61
C ILE A 12 11.18 36.11 -1.86
N PHE A 13 10.50 36.23 -3.01
CA PHE A 13 9.40 35.32 -3.35
C PHE A 13 9.86 33.88 -3.58
N SER A 14 11.01 33.68 -4.22
CA SER A 14 11.59 32.34 -4.44
C SER A 14 12.11 31.72 -3.14
N ALA A 15 12.63 32.53 -2.20
CA ALA A 15 13.02 32.08 -0.87
C ALA A 15 11.82 31.80 0.07
N LEU A 16 10.64 32.35 -0.21
CA LEU A 16 9.41 32.07 0.55
C LEU A 16 8.63 30.86 0.00
N THR A 17 8.96 30.36 -1.19
CA THR A 17 8.31 29.18 -1.81
C THR A 17 9.02 27.85 -1.54
N THR A 18 10.12 27.85 -0.78
CA THR A 18 10.60 26.63 -0.12
C THR A 18 9.65 26.31 1.04
N PHE A 19 8.50 25.72 0.73
CA PHE A 19 7.81 24.89 1.70
C PHE A 19 8.86 23.91 2.23
N SER A 20 9.34 24.14 3.45
CA SER A 20 10.20 23.21 4.15
C SER A 20 9.49 21.87 4.12
N GLN A 21 9.96 20.96 3.25
CA GLN A 21 9.53 19.58 3.31
C GLN A 21 10.02 19.06 4.64
N CYS A 22 9.10 18.89 5.59
CA CYS A 22 9.40 18.34 6.92
C CYS A 22 9.84 16.87 6.87
N LEU A 23 9.75 16.25 5.69
CA LEU A 23 10.08 14.86 5.41
C LEU A 23 10.39 14.69 3.92
N ASP A 24 11.45 13.95 3.61
CA ASP A 24 11.74 13.52 2.25
C ASP A 24 10.65 12.56 1.75
N ARG A 25 10.22 12.72 0.50
CA ARG A 25 9.19 11.83 -0.10
C ARG A 25 9.58 10.34 -0.04
N GLY A 26 10.87 10.03 -0.15
CA GLY A 26 11.37 8.65 -0.07
C GLY A 26 11.12 7.95 1.27
N LYS A 27 10.75 8.71 2.31
CA LYS A 27 10.41 8.18 3.64
C LYS A 27 8.92 7.87 3.79
N ILE A 28 8.10 8.21 2.80
CA ILE A 28 6.69 7.83 2.76
C ILE A 28 6.61 6.50 2.03
N ALA A 29 6.08 5.48 2.70
CA ALA A 29 6.05 4.14 2.16
C ALA A 29 4.63 3.59 2.05
N TRP A 30 4.47 2.67 1.10
CA TRP A 30 3.28 1.87 0.91
C TRP A 30 3.25 0.73 1.91
N SER A 31 2.06 0.26 2.23
CA SER A 31 1.85 -0.92 3.05
C SER A 31 1.00 -1.94 2.31
N GLU A 32 1.15 -3.21 2.69
CA GLU A 32 0.50 -4.31 2.00
C GLU A 32 -0.16 -5.27 2.98
N ASP A 33 -1.22 -5.92 2.49
CA ASP A 33 -1.75 -7.10 3.13
C ASP A 33 -0.77 -8.28 3.00
N GLY A 34 -0.12 -8.64 4.10
CA GLY A 34 0.81 -9.77 4.19
C GLY A 34 0.18 -11.16 3.96
N LEU A 35 -1.12 -11.29 3.67
CA LEU A 35 -1.70 -12.59 3.33
C LEU A 35 -1.35 -13.11 1.93
N PHE A 36 -0.80 -12.30 1.03
CA PHE A 36 -0.47 -12.75 -0.33
C PHE A 36 0.38 -14.04 -0.38
N PHE A 37 1.29 -14.20 0.59
CA PHE A 37 2.18 -15.35 0.75
C PHE A 37 1.45 -16.70 0.84
N ASP A 38 0.27 -16.74 1.43
CA ASP A 38 -0.43 -17.99 1.73
C ASP A 38 -1.29 -18.54 0.58
N TYR A 39 -1.56 -17.71 -0.44
CA TYR A 39 -2.60 -17.98 -1.44
C TYR A 39 -2.14 -17.96 -2.89
N GLY A 40 -1.11 -17.18 -3.24
CA GLY A 40 -0.70 -17.00 -4.64
C GLY A 40 0.73 -16.52 -4.87
N TYR A 41 1.57 -16.51 -3.83
CA TYR A 41 2.93 -16.00 -3.92
C TYR A 41 3.79 -16.81 -4.88
N LEU A 42 4.50 -16.08 -5.77
CA LEU A 42 5.35 -16.61 -6.82
C LEU A 42 4.67 -17.67 -7.69
N THR A 43 3.37 -17.53 -7.96
CA THR A 43 2.67 -18.40 -8.91
C THR A 43 2.89 -17.92 -10.34
N PRO A 44 2.88 -18.81 -11.35
CA PRO A 44 3.06 -18.45 -12.76
C PRO A 44 1.84 -17.65 -13.26
N SER A 45 1.83 -16.34 -12.98
CA SER A 45 0.68 -15.48 -13.18
C SER A 45 0.97 -14.37 -14.17
N TYR A 46 -0.02 -14.04 -14.99
CA TYR A 46 -0.02 -12.79 -15.73
C TYR A 46 -0.92 -11.77 -15.02
N SER A 47 -0.48 -10.52 -14.94
CA SER A 47 -1.28 -9.42 -14.42
C SER A 47 -2.05 -8.74 -15.55
N PHE A 48 -3.32 -8.39 -15.30
CA PHE A 48 -4.17 -7.69 -16.25
C PHE A 48 -4.71 -6.40 -15.62
N ALA A 49 -4.35 -5.26 -16.19
CA ALA A 49 -4.65 -3.94 -15.64
C ALA A 49 -5.23 -2.99 -16.70
N PHE A 50 -5.90 -1.93 -16.24
CA PHE A 50 -6.27 -0.83 -17.15
C PHE A 50 -5.00 -0.17 -17.70
N LYS A 51 -4.99 0.09 -19.01
CA LYS A 51 -3.82 0.64 -19.73
C LYS A 51 -2.58 -0.27 -19.73
N GLY A 52 -2.76 -1.57 -19.54
CA GLY A 52 -1.68 -2.55 -19.75
C GLY A 52 -1.33 -2.73 -21.24
N ASP A 53 -0.36 -3.59 -21.51
CA ASP A 53 0.11 -3.90 -22.87
C ASP A 53 -1.01 -4.52 -23.73
N THR A 54 -1.17 -3.98 -24.93
CA THR A 54 -2.17 -4.43 -25.92
C THR A 54 -1.61 -5.45 -26.90
N SER A 55 -0.33 -5.82 -26.77
CA SER A 55 0.31 -6.89 -27.54
C SER A 55 -0.43 -8.22 -27.37
N LYS A 56 -0.50 -8.98 -28.47
CA LYS A 56 -1.02 -10.36 -28.48
C LYS A 56 0.02 -11.38 -27.97
N LYS A 57 1.29 -10.97 -27.89
CA LYS A 57 2.37 -11.79 -27.33
C LYS A 57 2.64 -11.30 -25.92
N TRP A 58 2.19 -12.07 -24.95
CA TRP A 58 2.40 -11.74 -23.54
C TRP A 58 3.81 -12.12 -23.14
N ASN A 59 4.58 -11.12 -22.70
CA ASN A 59 5.83 -11.38 -22.00
C ASN A 59 5.51 -11.98 -20.62
N THR A 60 6.42 -12.80 -20.09
CA THR A 60 6.36 -13.31 -18.71
C THR A 60 7.02 -12.35 -17.72
N GLN A 61 7.53 -11.21 -18.23
CA GLN A 61 8.11 -10.13 -17.44
C GLN A 61 6.98 -9.25 -16.89
N PHE A 62 7.25 -8.54 -15.79
CA PHE A 62 6.27 -7.96 -14.86
C PHE A 62 5.33 -6.85 -15.41
N GLU A 63 5.19 -6.72 -16.72
CA GLU A 63 4.31 -5.75 -17.33
C GLU A 63 2.87 -6.27 -17.35
N ALA A 64 1.95 -5.45 -16.86
CA ALA A 64 0.54 -5.80 -16.89
C ALA A 64 0.02 -5.77 -18.33
N ILE A 65 -0.76 -6.78 -18.69
CA ILE A 65 -1.47 -6.88 -19.97
C ILE A 65 -2.75 -6.03 -19.87
N ASP A 66 -3.21 -5.48 -20.99
CA ASP A 66 -4.49 -4.76 -21.03
C ASP A 66 -5.64 -5.66 -20.53
N ILE A 67 -6.43 -5.13 -19.60
CA ILE A 67 -7.53 -5.85 -18.96
C ILE A 67 -8.60 -6.37 -19.93
N ARG A 68 -8.71 -5.80 -21.15
CA ARG A 68 -9.60 -6.31 -22.19
C ARG A 68 -9.17 -7.67 -22.73
N GLN A 69 -7.92 -8.07 -22.52
CA GLN A 69 -7.39 -9.39 -22.86
C GLN A 69 -7.54 -10.41 -21.71
N ALA A 70 -8.02 -9.98 -20.54
CA ALA A 70 -8.21 -10.88 -19.41
C ALA A 70 -9.25 -11.97 -19.74
N PRO A 71 -9.11 -13.19 -19.17
CA PRO A 71 -10.13 -14.22 -19.32
C PRO A 71 -11.52 -13.72 -18.87
N ALA A 72 -12.57 -14.07 -19.61
CA ALA A 72 -13.94 -13.62 -19.31
C ALA A 72 -14.38 -13.92 -17.86
N ASN A 73 -13.95 -15.06 -17.31
CA ASN A 73 -14.21 -15.42 -15.92
C ASN A 73 -13.54 -14.46 -14.92
N ALA A 74 -12.34 -13.93 -15.21
CA ALA A 74 -11.69 -12.94 -14.37
C ALA A 74 -12.55 -11.67 -14.26
N LEU A 75 -13.08 -11.18 -15.38
CA LEU A 75 -13.95 -10.00 -15.39
C LEU A 75 -15.28 -10.26 -14.68
N LYS A 76 -15.88 -11.44 -14.89
CA LYS A 76 -17.11 -11.85 -14.20
C LYS A 76 -16.92 -11.95 -12.68
N PHE A 77 -15.80 -12.52 -12.24
CA PHE A 77 -15.50 -12.67 -10.82
C PHE A 77 -15.10 -11.33 -10.18
N LYS A 78 -14.51 -10.39 -10.92
CA LYS A 78 -14.29 -9.02 -10.45
C LYS A 78 -15.59 -8.39 -9.93
N ILE A 79 -16.69 -8.51 -10.68
CA ILE A 79 -18.00 -7.97 -10.28
C ILE A 79 -18.48 -8.60 -8.96
N LYS A 80 -18.27 -9.92 -8.79
CA LYS A 80 -18.61 -10.61 -7.54
C LYS A 80 -17.73 -10.14 -6.36
N VAL A 81 -16.44 -9.96 -6.60
CA VAL A 81 -15.48 -9.44 -5.60
C VAL A 81 -15.87 -8.02 -5.19
N ASP A 82 -16.12 -7.13 -6.15
CA ASP A 82 -16.57 -5.75 -5.90
C ASP A 82 -17.84 -5.73 -5.03
N LYS A 83 -18.81 -6.60 -5.35
CA LYS A 83 -20.04 -6.74 -4.57
C LYS A 83 -19.76 -7.23 -3.14
N ALA A 84 -18.94 -8.26 -2.97
CA ALA A 84 -18.60 -8.80 -1.65
C ALA A 84 -17.86 -7.77 -0.77
N ILE A 85 -16.96 -6.98 -1.36
CA ILE A 85 -16.28 -5.89 -0.65
C ILE A 85 -17.30 -4.84 -0.20
N LYS A 86 -18.20 -4.39 -1.09
CA LYS A 86 -19.26 -3.42 -0.76
C LYS A 86 -20.17 -3.93 0.35
N GLU A 87 -20.57 -5.20 0.30
CA GLU A 87 -21.44 -5.80 1.32
C GLU A 87 -20.76 -5.87 2.69
N PHE A 88 -19.45 -6.18 2.70
CA PHE A 88 -18.66 -6.30 3.93
C PHE A 88 -18.29 -4.93 4.54
N ALA A 89 -17.68 -4.04 3.75
CA ALA A 89 -17.10 -2.78 4.22
C ALA A 89 -18.01 -1.55 4.03
N GLY A 90 -19.04 -1.67 3.19
CA GLY A 90 -19.96 -0.58 2.87
C GLY A 90 -19.44 0.34 1.76
N ASN A 91 -20.37 1.11 1.17
CA ASN A 91 -20.07 1.99 0.03
C ASN A 91 -19.05 3.09 0.36
N LYS A 92 -19.07 3.64 1.59
CA LYS A 92 -18.13 4.70 2.00
C LYS A 92 -16.68 4.23 1.92
N PHE A 93 -16.40 2.99 2.35
CA PHE A 93 -15.07 2.41 2.21
C PHE A 93 -14.75 2.12 0.74
N TYR A 94 -15.66 1.44 0.05
CA TYR A 94 -15.46 1.01 -1.34
C TYR A 94 -15.16 2.16 -2.32
N GLN A 95 -15.78 3.33 -2.14
CA GLN A 95 -15.53 4.50 -2.98
C GLN A 95 -14.08 5.03 -2.89
N ASN A 96 -13.36 4.68 -1.83
CA ASN A 96 -11.94 5.04 -1.64
C ASN A 96 -11.00 3.90 -2.07
N LEU A 97 -11.54 2.82 -2.63
CA LEU A 97 -10.74 1.76 -3.24
C LEU A 97 -10.53 2.02 -4.72
N LYS A 98 -9.29 1.87 -5.14
CA LYS A 98 -8.87 1.85 -6.53
C LYS A 98 -8.52 0.43 -6.92
N PHE A 99 -9.15 -0.08 -7.96
CA PHE A 99 -8.76 -1.36 -8.53
C PHE A 99 -7.49 -1.16 -9.36
N ASN A 100 -6.48 -2.01 -9.14
CA ASN A 100 -5.21 -1.94 -9.84
C ASN A 100 -5.17 -2.94 -10.99
N ASP A 101 -5.26 -4.23 -10.65
CA ASP A 101 -5.12 -5.32 -11.59
C ASP A 101 -5.84 -6.58 -11.11
N VAL A 102 -6.01 -7.51 -12.04
CA VAL A 102 -6.31 -8.92 -11.73
C VAL A 102 -5.16 -9.78 -12.24
N SER A 103 -4.51 -10.49 -11.34
CA SER A 103 -3.51 -11.50 -11.68
C SER A 103 -4.18 -12.85 -11.86
N VAL A 104 -3.87 -13.55 -12.96
CA VAL A 104 -4.43 -14.87 -13.27
C VAL A 104 -3.29 -15.88 -13.36
N CYS A 105 -3.36 -16.93 -12.54
CA CYS A 105 -2.35 -17.99 -12.51
C CYS A 105 -2.58 -19.01 -13.63
N TYR A 106 -1.53 -19.37 -14.36
CA TYR A 106 -1.50 -20.37 -15.43
C TYR A 106 -0.53 -21.50 -15.03
N PRO A 107 -0.94 -22.42 -14.14
CA PRO A 107 -0.06 -23.48 -13.65
C PRO A 107 0.48 -24.37 -14.78
N GLU A 108 -0.29 -24.54 -15.85
CA GLU A 108 0.11 -25.27 -17.06
C GLU A 108 1.26 -24.59 -17.84
N ARG A 109 1.54 -23.32 -17.56
CA ARG A 109 2.65 -22.55 -18.16
C ARG A 109 3.87 -22.45 -17.25
N LEU A 110 3.93 -23.19 -16.14
CA LEU A 110 5.04 -23.12 -15.18
C LEU A 110 6.42 -23.14 -15.85
N LYS A 111 6.64 -24.09 -16.77
CA LYS A 111 7.92 -24.23 -17.49
C LYS A 111 8.30 -22.97 -18.27
N LEU A 112 7.35 -22.34 -18.97
CA LEU A 112 7.60 -21.10 -19.71
C LEU A 112 8.09 -19.97 -18.80
N PHE A 113 7.51 -19.84 -17.60
CA PHE A 113 7.94 -18.83 -16.64
C PHE A 113 9.36 -19.13 -16.11
N ILE A 114 9.65 -20.40 -15.77
CA ILE A 114 11.00 -20.82 -15.35
C ILE A 114 12.03 -20.55 -16.45
N ASP A 115 11.74 -20.97 -17.69
CA ASP A 115 12.64 -20.80 -18.84
C ASP A 115 12.90 -19.31 -19.16
N SER A 116 11.98 -18.41 -18.76
CA SER A 116 12.16 -16.96 -18.87
C SER A 116 12.91 -16.30 -17.70
N GLY A 117 13.37 -17.10 -16.73
CA GLY A 117 14.10 -16.63 -15.54
C GLY A 117 13.21 -16.18 -14.37
N ALA A 118 11.88 -16.38 -14.45
CA ALA A 118 10.98 -16.01 -13.36
C ALA A 118 11.10 -17.03 -12.20
N GLN A 119 11.20 -16.53 -10.96
CA GLN A 119 11.14 -17.37 -9.77
C GLN A 119 9.68 -17.71 -9.48
N VAL A 120 9.23 -18.87 -9.97
CA VAL A 120 7.85 -19.33 -9.80
C VAL A 120 7.76 -20.73 -9.19
N SER A 121 6.68 -20.99 -8.48
CA SER A 121 6.39 -22.28 -7.84
C SER A 121 4.88 -22.53 -7.77
N LEU A 122 4.50 -23.80 -7.73
CA LEU A 122 3.12 -24.23 -7.45
C LEU A 122 2.86 -24.51 -5.96
N LYS A 123 3.88 -24.38 -5.09
CA LYS A 123 3.78 -24.68 -3.65
C LYS A 123 2.63 -23.94 -2.95
N HIS A 124 2.39 -22.69 -3.36
CA HIS A 124 1.36 -21.82 -2.80
C HIS A 124 0.17 -21.62 -3.73
N TYR A 125 -0.01 -22.49 -4.73
CA TYR A 125 -1.11 -22.39 -5.70
C TYR A 125 -2.45 -22.83 -5.09
N LYS A 126 -3.13 -21.88 -4.43
CA LYS A 126 -4.52 -22.05 -3.96
C LYS A 126 -5.50 -21.16 -4.71
N THR A 127 -4.99 -20.11 -5.36
CA THR A 127 -5.79 -19.13 -6.09
C THR A 127 -5.62 -19.27 -7.60
N LYS A 128 -6.70 -19.05 -8.36
CA LYS A 128 -6.64 -18.89 -9.82
C LYS A 128 -6.62 -17.40 -10.21
N TYR A 129 -7.31 -16.56 -9.44
CA TYR A 129 -7.44 -15.13 -9.71
C TYR A 129 -7.16 -14.32 -8.44
N THR A 130 -6.29 -13.33 -8.54
CA THR A 130 -5.96 -12.42 -7.46
C THR A 130 -6.34 -11.01 -7.87
N TYR A 131 -7.23 -10.36 -7.12
CA TYR A 131 -7.66 -8.99 -7.41
C TYR A 131 -6.96 -8.03 -6.45
N SER A 132 -6.23 -7.09 -7.01
CA SER A 132 -5.47 -6.09 -6.27
C SER A 132 -6.23 -4.77 -6.24
N TYR A 133 -6.40 -4.21 -5.05
CA TYR A 133 -6.94 -2.89 -4.83
C TYR A 133 -5.98 -2.08 -3.97
N THR A 134 -6.04 -0.76 -4.05
CA THR A 134 -5.40 0.13 -3.09
C THR A 134 -6.47 0.98 -2.42
N PHE A 135 -6.40 1.09 -1.10
CA PHE A 135 -7.06 2.15 -0.36
C PHE A 135 -6.09 3.34 -0.20
N GLU A 136 -6.36 4.43 -0.91
CA GLU A 136 -5.48 5.62 -0.98
C GLU A 136 -5.99 6.73 -0.03
N PRO A 137 -5.38 6.97 1.15
CA PRO A 137 -5.71 8.13 1.97
C PRO A 137 -5.30 9.46 1.31
N ASP A 138 -4.23 9.44 0.49
CA ASP A 138 -3.75 10.51 -0.40
C ASP A 138 -3.00 9.93 -1.62
N SER A 139 -2.28 10.77 -2.37
CA SER A 139 -1.55 10.39 -3.58
C SER A 139 -0.15 9.82 -3.35
N LEU A 140 0.37 9.83 -2.12
CA LEU A 140 1.77 9.46 -1.83
C LEU A 140 1.88 8.12 -1.10
N THR A 141 0.80 7.64 -0.49
CA THR A 141 0.76 6.31 0.14
C THR A 141 -0.60 5.64 -0.04
N GLY A 142 -0.64 4.35 0.24
CA GLY A 142 -1.84 3.53 0.20
C GLY A 142 -1.67 2.24 1.00
N TYR A 143 -2.80 1.60 1.27
CA TYR A 143 -2.87 0.25 1.82
C TYR A 143 -3.32 -0.70 0.70
N ASN A 144 -2.42 -1.60 0.28
CA ASN A 144 -2.71 -2.60 -0.74
C ASN A 144 -3.56 -3.74 -0.16
N ILE A 145 -4.68 -4.02 -0.83
CA ILE A 145 -5.66 -5.03 -0.49
C ILE A 145 -5.68 -6.08 -1.58
N ILE A 146 -5.55 -7.33 -1.18
CA ILE A 146 -5.54 -8.46 -2.11
C ILE A 146 -6.70 -9.39 -1.81
N VAL A 147 -7.48 -9.72 -2.84
CA VAL A 147 -8.58 -10.68 -2.75
C VAL A 147 -8.28 -11.88 -3.64
N ALA A 148 -7.98 -13.02 -3.02
CA ALA A 148 -7.72 -14.26 -3.75
C ALA A 148 -9.03 -15.03 -4.00
N VAL A 149 -9.17 -15.54 -5.21
CA VAL A 149 -10.35 -16.25 -5.70
C VAL A 149 -9.92 -17.55 -6.37
N ASP A 150 -10.66 -18.63 -6.10
CA ASP A 150 -10.39 -19.93 -6.70
C ASP A 150 -10.87 -20.01 -8.17
N ARG A 151 -10.68 -21.17 -8.80
CA ARG A 151 -11.09 -21.38 -10.21
C ARG A 151 -12.61 -21.29 -10.43
N PHE A 152 -13.42 -21.41 -9.39
CA PHE A 152 -14.89 -21.41 -9.42
C PHE A 152 -15.48 -20.05 -9.05
N GLY A 153 -14.65 -19.08 -8.68
CA GLY A 153 -15.10 -17.74 -8.32
C GLY A 153 -15.43 -17.59 -6.84
N LYS A 154 -15.00 -18.52 -5.98
CA LYS A 154 -15.13 -18.40 -4.53
C LYS A 154 -13.98 -17.57 -3.98
N ILE A 155 -14.29 -16.57 -3.17
CA ILE A 155 -13.28 -15.81 -2.41
C ILE A 155 -12.72 -16.72 -1.32
N ILE A 156 -11.40 -16.86 -1.27
CA ILE A 156 -10.69 -17.77 -0.36
C ILE A 156 -9.80 -17.04 0.66
N THR A 157 -9.58 -15.73 0.49
CA THR A 157 -8.94 -14.89 1.51
C THR A 157 -9.98 -14.26 2.43
N PRO A 158 -9.69 -14.10 3.73
CA PRO A 158 -10.46 -13.21 4.58
C PRO A 158 -10.26 -11.75 4.16
N PHE A 159 -11.21 -10.88 4.47
CA PHE A 159 -11.06 -9.44 4.25
C PHE A 159 -10.23 -8.78 5.36
N ILE A 160 -9.14 -8.14 4.97
CA ILE A 160 -8.17 -7.48 5.87
C ILE A 160 -8.29 -5.98 5.74
N PHE A 161 -9.47 -5.52 6.04
CA PHE A 161 -9.83 -4.12 6.09
C PHE A 161 -11.09 -4.02 6.96
N PRO A 162 -11.48 -2.83 7.43
CA PRO A 162 -12.58 -2.72 8.37
C PRO A 162 -13.90 -3.09 7.69
N SER A 163 -14.75 -3.83 8.39
CA SER A 163 -16.14 -4.02 7.98
C SER A 163 -16.92 -2.71 8.18
N LYS A 164 -18.13 -2.64 7.60
CA LYS A 164 -19.01 -1.46 7.68
C LYS A 164 -19.29 -0.98 9.10
N ARG A 165 -19.26 -1.89 10.09
CA ARG A 165 -19.47 -1.57 11.51
C ARG A 165 -18.27 -0.83 12.13
N PHE A 166 -17.06 -1.11 11.64
CA PHE A 166 -15.82 -0.59 12.24
C PHE A 166 -15.18 0.52 11.40
N TYR A 167 -15.54 0.64 10.12
CA TYR A 167 -14.96 1.65 9.24
C TYR A 167 -15.30 3.06 9.72
N LYS A 168 -14.25 3.88 9.85
CA LYS A 168 -14.34 5.32 10.08
C LYS A 168 -13.59 6.04 8.95
N PRO A 169 -14.17 7.10 8.35
CA PRO A 169 -13.47 7.89 7.35
C PRO A 169 -12.16 8.45 7.89
N ILE A 170 -11.16 8.55 7.03
CA ILE A 170 -9.86 9.13 7.35
C ILE A 170 -10.02 10.65 7.57
N ASP A 171 -9.39 11.19 8.61
CA ASP A 171 -9.34 12.63 8.87
C ASP A 171 -8.50 13.31 7.80
N LYS A 172 -9.14 13.91 6.79
CA LYS A 172 -8.50 14.56 5.64
C LYS A 172 -7.77 15.87 5.98
N SER A 173 -7.79 16.33 7.24
CA SER A 173 -6.98 17.47 7.69
C SER A 173 -5.53 17.09 8.01
N PHE A 174 -5.14 15.83 7.78
CA PHE A 174 -3.77 15.39 7.96
C PHE A 174 -2.83 16.01 6.92
N THR A 175 -1.58 16.23 7.33
CA THR A 175 -0.44 16.46 6.45
C THR A 175 0.74 15.70 7.06
N TYR A 176 1.72 15.30 6.26
CA TYR A 176 2.91 14.62 6.79
C TYR A 176 3.61 15.43 7.90
N CYS A 177 3.67 16.75 7.76
CA CYS A 177 4.24 17.62 8.80
C CYS A 177 3.41 17.63 10.08
N LYS A 178 2.07 17.66 9.97
CA LYS A 178 1.18 17.54 11.13
C LYS A 178 1.34 16.19 11.82
N LEU A 179 1.46 15.09 11.05
CA LEU A 179 1.70 13.76 11.60
C LEU A 179 3.03 13.70 12.36
N ILE A 180 4.11 14.26 11.80
CA ILE A 180 5.43 14.32 12.45
C ILE A 180 5.39 15.18 13.70
N GLN A 181 4.70 16.33 13.67
CA GLN A 181 4.53 17.18 14.85
C GLN A 181 3.78 16.46 15.97
N ILE A 182 2.71 15.72 15.64
CA ILE A 182 1.99 14.89 16.60
C ILE A 182 2.91 13.80 17.16
N ALA A 183 3.68 13.14 16.29
CA ALA A 183 4.59 12.07 16.71
C ALA A 183 5.67 12.56 17.67
N ARG A 184 6.32 13.69 17.38
CA ARG A 184 7.34 14.31 18.26
C ARG A 184 6.75 14.79 19.59
N LYS A 185 5.49 15.23 19.60
CA LYS A 185 4.79 15.58 20.85
C LYS A 185 4.51 14.34 21.71
N ALA A 186 4.14 13.23 21.08
CA ALA A 186 3.82 11.98 21.76
C ALA A 186 5.08 11.20 22.20
N GLN A 187 6.19 11.34 21.48
CA GLN A 187 7.47 10.73 21.81
C GLN A 187 8.58 11.79 21.71
N LYS A 188 8.98 12.35 22.86
CA LYS A 188 9.94 13.46 22.94
C LYS A 188 11.33 13.10 22.39
N ASN A 189 11.73 11.84 22.49
CA ASN A 189 13.02 11.31 22.02
C ASN A 189 12.89 10.61 20.66
N LEU A 190 11.98 11.09 19.81
CA LEU A 190 11.85 10.61 18.44
C LEU A 190 12.90 11.32 17.59
N ASP A 191 14.00 10.64 17.29
CA ASP A 191 15.07 11.17 16.43
C ASP A 191 14.59 11.33 14.97
N SER A 192 15.53 11.29 14.02
CA SER A 192 15.19 11.38 12.61
C SER A 192 14.18 10.29 12.22
N ILE A 193 13.18 10.68 11.43
CA ILE A 193 12.16 9.77 10.92
C ILE A 193 12.80 8.92 9.84
N ASP A 194 12.63 7.61 9.93
CA ASP A 194 12.94 6.67 8.85
C ASP A 194 11.76 6.57 7.90
N ARG A 195 10.58 6.28 8.44
CA ARG A 195 9.41 5.94 7.62
C ARG A 195 8.10 6.48 8.17
N VAL A 196 7.21 6.81 7.24
CA VAL A 196 5.79 7.05 7.47
C VAL A 196 4.98 6.08 6.63
N THR A 197 4.21 5.21 7.28
CA THR A 197 3.31 4.23 6.62
C THR A 197 1.87 4.43 7.04
N PHE A 198 0.94 4.06 6.17
CA PHE A 198 -0.48 4.01 6.46
C PHE A 198 -0.92 2.55 6.54
N GLU A 199 -1.35 2.04 7.70
CA GLU A 199 -1.54 0.61 7.93
C GLU A 199 -2.87 0.26 8.57
N TYR A 200 -3.44 -0.90 8.21
CA TYR A 200 -4.60 -1.47 8.86
C TYR A 200 -4.20 -2.41 10.01
N ASN A 201 -4.66 -2.12 11.22
CA ASN A 201 -4.49 -3.00 12.37
C ASN A 201 -5.68 -3.96 12.50
N LYS A 202 -5.45 -5.26 12.27
CA LYS A 202 -6.49 -6.31 12.37
C LYS A 202 -7.13 -6.43 13.77
N LYS A 203 -6.36 -6.17 14.84
CA LYS A 203 -6.84 -6.32 16.23
C LYS A 203 -7.77 -5.18 16.61
N THR A 204 -7.37 -3.94 16.34
CA THR A 204 -8.18 -2.76 16.67
C THR A 204 -9.19 -2.40 15.58
N LYS A 205 -9.09 -3.02 14.40
CA LYS A 205 -9.97 -2.85 13.23
C LYS A 205 -9.99 -1.42 12.70
N LYS A 206 -8.83 -0.77 12.69
CA LYS A 206 -8.67 0.64 12.31
C LYS A 206 -7.43 0.85 11.46
N PHE A 207 -7.44 1.94 10.69
CA PHE A 207 -6.26 2.45 10.02
C PHE A 207 -5.45 3.38 10.95
N TYR A 208 -4.14 3.31 10.83
CA TYR A 208 -3.19 4.15 11.55
C TYR A 208 -2.16 4.74 10.59
N TRP A 209 -1.68 5.92 10.93
CA TRP A 209 -0.39 6.39 10.50
C TRP A 209 0.67 5.84 11.46
N LEU A 210 1.65 5.12 10.95
CA LEU A 210 2.84 4.71 11.69
C LEU A 210 4.00 5.63 11.32
N ILE A 211 4.64 6.19 12.34
CA ILE A 211 5.83 7.02 12.21
C ILE A 211 6.96 6.29 12.93
N SER A 212 7.93 5.76 12.18
CA SER A 212 9.10 5.07 12.72
C SER A 212 10.32 5.97 12.74
N GLN A 213 11.08 5.88 13.83
CA GLN A 213 12.40 6.47 13.93
C GLN A 213 13.42 5.67 13.09
N ALA A 214 14.47 6.34 12.62
CA ALA A 214 15.66 5.66 12.13
C ALA A 214 16.39 4.92 13.24
N LEU A 215 17.01 3.80 12.88
CA LEU A 215 17.89 3.09 13.79
C LEU A 215 19.11 3.96 14.09
N VAL A 216 19.42 4.06 15.37
CA VAL A 216 20.62 4.75 15.87
C VAL A 216 21.51 3.66 16.47
N ASN A 217 22.77 3.60 16.05
CA ASN A 217 23.73 2.56 16.44
C ASN A 217 23.23 1.14 16.15
N GLU A 218 22.93 0.90 14.86
CA GLU A 218 22.52 -0.40 14.34
C GLU A 218 23.54 -1.50 14.69
N HIS A 219 23.05 -2.66 15.11
CA HIS A 219 23.84 -3.87 15.30
C HIS A 219 23.10 -5.09 14.75
N GLU A 220 23.84 -6.16 14.45
CA GLU A 220 23.23 -7.42 14.03
C GLU A 220 22.29 -7.96 15.11
N GLY A 221 21.10 -8.42 14.70
CA GLY A 221 20.05 -8.86 15.60
C GLY A 221 19.04 -7.76 15.94
N ALA A 222 18.52 -7.76 17.17
CA ALA A 222 17.35 -6.99 17.56
C ALA A 222 17.68 -5.57 18.02
N ASN A 223 17.25 -4.58 17.24
CA ASN A 223 17.40 -3.15 17.55
C ASN A 223 16.06 -2.56 18.03
N ASP A 224 16.09 -1.80 19.13
CA ASP A 224 14.92 -1.06 19.59
C ASP A 224 14.71 0.21 18.75
N VAL A 225 13.47 0.46 18.33
CA VAL A 225 13.07 1.64 17.57
C VAL A 225 11.81 2.25 18.17
N ASN A 226 11.75 3.58 18.27
CA ASN A 226 10.50 4.23 18.64
C ASN A 226 9.54 4.27 17.45
N VAL A 227 8.29 3.90 17.71
CA VAL A 227 7.20 3.95 16.73
C VAL A 227 6.02 4.67 17.34
N VAL A 228 5.46 5.62 16.59
CA VAL A 228 4.23 6.31 16.98
C VAL A 228 3.09 5.93 16.05
N TYR A 229 2.00 5.46 16.65
CA TYR A 229 0.74 5.14 15.99
C TYR A 229 -0.25 6.28 16.19
N ILE A 230 -0.78 6.84 15.10
CA ILE A 230 -1.80 7.90 15.11
C ILE A 230 -3.05 7.34 14.44
N ASP A 231 -4.19 7.31 15.14
CA ASP A 231 -5.47 6.84 14.56
C ASP A 231 -5.82 7.71 13.34
N ALA A 232 -5.97 7.09 12.17
CA ALA A 232 -6.12 7.82 10.93
C ALA A 232 -7.49 8.52 10.81
N ALA A 233 -8.48 8.14 11.62
CA ALA A 233 -9.78 8.80 11.68
C ALA A 233 -9.88 9.87 12.78
N ASP A 234 -8.92 9.91 13.71
CA ASP A 234 -8.89 10.86 14.83
C ASP A 234 -7.45 11.11 15.26
N LEU A 235 -6.83 12.15 14.69
CA LEU A 235 -5.41 12.48 14.88
C LEU A 235 -5.04 12.83 16.34
N LYS A 236 -6.02 12.97 17.25
CA LYS A 236 -5.78 13.16 18.69
C LYS A 236 -5.51 11.85 19.42
N LYS A 237 -5.89 10.71 18.84
CA LYS A 237 -5.66 9.37 19.42
C LYS A 237 -4.30 8.85 18.98
N VAL A 238 -3.34 8.93 19.89
CA VAL A 238 -1.93 8.62 19.63
C VAL A 238 -1.41 7.59 20.63
N ARG A 239 -0.54 6.70 20.17
CA ARG A 239 0.17 5.74 21.02
C ARG A 239 1.63 5.65 20.58
N ALA A 240 2.55 5.96 21.49
CA ALA A 240 3.97 5.70 21.30
C ALA A 240 4.33 4.33 21.89
N VAL A 241 5.17 3.58 21.20
CA VAL A 241 5.72 2.29 21.66
C VAL A 241 7.18 2.16 21.27
N LYS A 242 7.93 1.32 21.99
CA LYS A 242 9.19 0.76 21.51
C LYS A 242 8.90 -0.53 20.76
N SER A 243 9.38 -0.64 19.53
CA SER A 243 9.31 -1.84 18.71
C SER A 243 10.72 -2.40 18.51
N LYS A 244 10.82 -3.66 18.10
CA LYS A 244 12.10 -4.28 17.71
C LYS A 244 12.14 -4.45 16.20
N VAL A 245 13.27 -4.09 15.59
CA VAL A 245 13.60 -4.34 14.19
C VAL A 245 14.82 -5.25 14.17
N PHE A 246 14.78 -6.32 13.38
CA PHE A 246 15.89 -7.25 13.24
C PHE A 246 16.72 -6.91 12.00
N VAL A 247 18.03 -6.84 12.19
CA VAL A 247 19.02 -6.59 11.13
C VAL A 247 19.88 -7.85 10.95
N THR A 248 20.16 -8.21 9.70
CA THR A 248 21.03 -9.34 9.31
C THR A 248 21.91 -8.86 8.15
N TYR A 249 23.22 -9.10 8.22
CA TYR A 249 24.21 -8.70 7.21
C TYR A 249 24.55 -9.84 6.24
#